data_AF-A0A095BN66-F1
#
_entry.id   AF-A0A095BN66-F1
#
_cell.length_a   1.000
_cell.length_b   1.000
_cell.length_c   1.000
_cell.angle_alpha   90.00
_cell.angle_beta   90.00
_cell.angle_gamma   90.00
#
_symmetry.space_group_name_H-M   'P 1'
#
loop_
_entity.id
_entity.type
_entity.pdbx_description
1 polymer ?
#
loop_
_entity_poly.entity_id
_entity_poly.type
_entity_poly.pdbx_seq_one_letter_code
_entity_poly.pdbx_strand_id
1 'polypeptide(L)' 'MPAAAKKAFALRLDPALYAAIERMAAADLRSANAEIEVLLREALARRGMSVKQSEAPKRGRPTKPRGE' A
#
# COMPACT_ATOMS: atom_id res chain seq x y z
N MET A 1 8.58 4.37 17.58
CA MET A 1 7.57 3.51 16.94
C MET A 1 8.16 2.93 15.67
N PRO A 2 8.15 1.60 15.44
CA PRO A 2 8.65 1.07 14.18
C PRO A 2 7.81 1.67 13.06
N ALA A 3 8.47 2.18 12.01
CA ALA A 3 7.78 2.60 10.80
C ALA A 3 6.89 1.44 10.35
N ALA A 4 5.59 1.67 10.16
CA ALA A 4 4.63 0.63 9.85
C ALA A 4 5.14 -0.19 8.66
N ALA A 5 5.66 -1.38 8.94
CA ALA A 5 6.25 -2.23 7.92
C ALA A 5 5.14 -2.60 6.94
N LYS A 6 5.39 -2.41 5.64
CA LYS A 6 4.47 -2.87 4.60
C LYS A 6 4.27 -4.37 4.80
N LYS A 7 3.03 -4.79 5.04
CA LYS A 7 2.70 -6.20 5.22
C LYS A 7 2.71 -6.89 3.86
N ALA A 8 3.76 -7.63 3.57
CA ALA A 8 3.79 -8.52 2.41
C ALA A 8 2.94 -9.76 2.69
N PHE A 9 2.04 -10.10 1.78
CA PHE A 9 1.23 -11.31 1.88
C PHE A 9 0.94 -11.85 0.47
N ALA A 10 0.82 -13.17 0.34
CA ALA A 10 0.41 -13.79 -0.92
C ALA A 10 -1.09 -13.55 -1.12
N LEU A 11 -1.44 -12.65 -2.03
CA LEU A 11 -2.82 -12.34 -2.39
C LEU A 11 -3.25 -13.27 -3.54
N ARG A 12 -4.30 -14.04 -3.34
CA ARG A 12 -4.92 -14.84 -4.40
C ARG A 12 -5.95 -13.98 -5.13
N LEU A 13 -5.71 -13.72 -6.42
CA LEU A 13 -6.64 -13.01 -7.29
C LEU A 13 -6.91 -13.85 -8.53
N ASP A 14 -8.09 -13.64 -9.11
CA ASP A 14 -8.36 -14.08 -10.47
C ASP A 14 -7.39 -13.37 -11.45
N PRO A 15 -6.77 -14.09 -12.41
CA PRO A 15 -5.81 -13.49 -13.35
C PRO A 15 -6.41 -12.38 -14.21
N ALA A 16 -7.68 -12.49 -14.64
CA ALA A 16 -8.32 -11.48 -15.47
C ALA A 16 -8.62 -10.21 -14.66
N LEU A 17 -8.98 -10.36 -13.38
CA LEU A 17 -9.11 -9.24 -12.45
C LEU A 17 -7.78 -8.52 -12.26
N TYR A 18 -6.69 -9.27 -12.02
CA TYR A 18 -5.36 -8.67 -11.85
C TYR A 18 -4.92 -7.92 -13.11
N ALA A 19 -5.14 -8.49 -14.29
CA ALA A 19 -4.83 -7.80 -15.55
C ALA A 19 -5.63 -6.50 -15.75
N ALA A 20 -6.88 -6.43 -15.26
CA ALA A 20 -7.66 -5.20 -15.29
C ALA A 20 -7.08 -4.11 -14.37
N ILE A 21 -6.63 -4.50 -13.18
CA ILE A 21 -5.95 -3.61 -12.23
C ILE A 21 -4.63 -3.11 -12.83
N GLU A 22 -3.85 -3.96 -13.49
CA GLU A 22 -2.59 -3.54 -14.13
C GLU A 22 -2.82 -2.49 -15.23
N ARG A 23 -3.87 -2.64 -16.05
CA ARG A 23 -4.23 -1.64 -17.07
C ARG A 23 -4.64 -0.30 -16.45
N MET A 24 -5.40 -0.32 -15.36
CA MET A 24 -5.80 0.88 -14.63
C MET A 24 -4.58 1.57 -14.01
N ALA A 25 -3.70 0.79 -13.35
CA ALA A 25 -2.47 1.28 -12.76
C ALA A 25 -1.55 1.96 -13.80
N ALA A 26 -1.45 1.37 -15.00
CA ALA A 26 -0.66 1.93 -16.10
C ALA A 26 -1.22 3.27 -16.58
N ALA A 27 -2.54 3.39 -16.71
CA ALA A 27 -3.19 4.65 -17.08
C ALA A 27 -2.95 5.76 -16.05
N ASP A 28 -2.90 5.39 -14.76
CA ASP A 28 -2.73 6.32 -13.65
C ASP A 28 -1.26 6.54 -13.22
N LEU A 29 -0.29 6.03 -13.99
CA LEU A 29 1.15 6.09 -13.70
C LEU A 29 1.51 5.56 -12.29
N ARG A 30 0.80 4.52 -11.85
CA ARG A 30 0.96 3.85 -10.55
C ARG A 30 1.51 2.43 -10.73
N SER A 31 2.09 1.90 -9.67
CA SER A 31 2.33 0.45 -9.60
C SER A 31 1.03 -0.28 -9.31
N ALA A 32 0.92 -1.55 -9.73
CA ALA A 32 -0.24 -2.39 -9.44
C ALA A 32 -0.55 -2.45 -7.94
N ASN A 33 0.47 -2.50 -7.07
CA ASN A 33 0.28 -2.49 -5.61
C ASN A 33 -0.30 -1.17 -5.10
N ALA A 34 0.12 -0.03 -5.66
CA ALA A 34 -0.44 1.28 -5.31
C ALA A 34 -1.91 1.39 -5.77
N GLU A 35 -2.22 0.84 -6.95
CA GLU A 35 -3.60 0.79 -7.45
C GLU A 35 -4.51 -0.06 -6.57
N ILE A 36 -4.05 -1.25 -6.18
CA ILE A 36 -4.77 -2.11 -5.23
C ILE A 36 -5.05 -1.37 -3.92
N GLU A 37 -4.10 -0.61 -3.40
CA GLU A 37 -4.29 0.17 -2.17
C GLU A 37 -5.38 1.25 -2.33
N VAL A 38 -5.40 1.97 -3.45
CA VAL A 38 -6.43 2.98 -3.75
C VAL A 38 -7.81 2.33 -3.83
N LEU A 39 -7.96 1.27 -4.62
CA LEU A 39 -9.22 0.54 -4.77
C LEU A 39 -9.75 0.01 -3.43
N LEU A 40 -8.87 -0.52 -2.57
CA LEU A 40 -9.25 -0.99 -1.24
C LEU A 40 -9.71 0.14 -0.33
N ARG A 41 -9.02 1.30 -0.34
CA ARG A 41 -9.42 2.47 0.45
C ARG A 41 -10.78 3.00 -0.01
N GLU A 42 -11.01 3.09 -1.31
CA GLU A 42 -12.31 3.50 -1.87
C GLU A 42 -13.43 2.52 -1.49
N ALA A 43 -13.19 1.21 -1.60
CA ALA A 43 -14.16 0.18 -1.24
C ALA A 43 -14.53 0.23 0.26
N LEU A 44 -13.56 0.49 1.14
CA LEU A 44 -13.79 0.67 2.57
C LEU A 44 -14.56 1.98 2.84
N ALA A 45 -14.19 3.08 2.19
CA ALA A 45 -14.87 4.36 2.33
C ALA A 45 -16.35 4.28 1.91
N ARG A 46 -16.65 3.58 0.81
CA ARG A 46 -18.03 3.30 0.36
C ARG A 46 -18.84 2.49 1.38
N ARG A 47 -18.18 1.75 2.27
CA ARG A 47 -18.79 1.01 3.39
C ARG A 47 -18.80 1.81 4.70
N GLY A 48 -18.44 3.09 4.67
CA GLY A 48 -18.36 3.96 5.85
C GLY A 48 -17.10 3.76 6.72
N MET A 49 -16.11 2.98 6.24
CA MET A 49 -14.84 2.79 6.94
C MET A 49 -13.76 3.70 6.37
N SER A 50 -13.41 4.77 7.07
CA SER A 50 -12.29 5.62 6.70
C SER A 50 -10.97 5.09 7.29
N VAL A 51 -9.95 4.95 6.44
CA VAL A 51 -8.61 4.50 6.85
C VAL A 51 -7.64 5.68 6.84
N LYS A 52 -7.13 6.06 8.01
CA LYS A 52 -6.10 7.11 8.13
C LYS A 52 -4.81 6.69 7.41
N GLN A 53 -4.09 7.67 6.87
CA GLN A 53 -2.78 7.42 6.28
C GLN A 53 -1.76 7.24 7.40
N SER A 54 -0.97 6.16 7.32
CA SER A 54 0.13 5.91 8.25
C SER A 54 1.24 6.93 8.05
N GLU A 55 1.94 7.32 9.12
CA GLU A 55 3.13 8.17 8.98
C GLU A 55 4.17 7.48 8.09
N ALA A 56 4.62 8.19 7.05
CA ALA A 56 5.68 7.68 6.18
C ALA A 56 6.99 7.55 6.97
N PRO A 57 7.78 6.49 6.76
CA PRO A 57 9.10 6.38 7.36
C PRO A 57 9.94 7.62 7.01
N LYS A 58 10.57 8.25 8.02
CA LYS A 58 11.50 9.35 7.78
C LYS A 58 12.60 8.87 6.82
N ARG A 59 12.78 9.59 5.71
CA ARG A 59 13.85 9.30 4.75
C ARG A 59 15.20 9.49 5.42
N GLY A 60 16.06 8.47 5.36
CA GLY A 60 17.40 8.50 5.92
C GLY A 60 17.78 7.18 6.59
N ARG A 61 19.10 6.99 6.78
CA ARG A 61 19.62 5.85 7.54
C ARG A 61 19.19 6.00 9.01
N PRO A 62 18.60 4.97 9.64
CA PRO A 62 18.36 4.99 11.08
C PRO A 62 19.67 5.26 11.82
N THR A 63 19.67 6.23 12.75
CA THR A 63 20.83 6.49 13.62
C THR A 63 21.11 5.24 14.43
N LYS A 64 22.35 4.71 14.32
CA LYS A 64 22.78 3.55 15.12
C LYS A 64 22.67 3.94 16.60
N PRO A 65 21.93 3.20 17.45
CA PRO A 65 21.98 3.44 18.88
C PRO A 65 23.43 3.18 19.33
N ARG A 66 24.03 4.17 19.98
CA ARG A 66 25.35 4.05 20.59
C ARG A 66 25.13 3.19 21.84
N GLY A 67 25.50 1.91 21.75
CA GLY A 67 25.44 0.99 22.88
C GLY A 67 26.40 1.46 23.98
N GLU A 68 25.90 1.43 25.21
CA GLU A 68 26.69 1.30 26.43
C GLU A 68 27.24 -0.13 26.55
#